data_AF-A0A2V8R423-F1
#
_entry.id   AF-A0A2V8R423-F1
#
_cell.length_a   1.000
_cell.length_b   1.000
_cell.length_c   1.000
_cell.angle_alpha   90.00
_cell.angle_beta   90.00
_cell.angle_gamma   90.00
#
_symmetry.space_group_name_H-M   'P 1'
#
loop_
_entity.id
_entity.type
_entity.pdbx_description
1 polymer ?
#
loop_
_entity_poly.entity_id
_entity_poly.type
_entity_poly.pdbx_seq_one_letter_code
_entity_poly.pdbx_strand_id
1 'polypeptide(L)'
;MESELATGRVRSTGGPDGHLTQEILAILHKWGIHTLGQLAALDKEELRARLGAEAVRLWERANGTATRLLKFVQPPEAFEESFEFDHEIETVEPLLFMLRRFLEQLALRLSG
;
A
#
# COMPACT_ATOMS: atom_id res chain seq x y z
N MET A 1 19.77 1.03 19.45
CA MET A 1 19.94 -0.03 18.43
C MET A 1 18.55 -0.59 18.21
N GLU A 2 17.78 0.06 17.36
CA GLU A 2 17.57 -0.27 15.93
C GLU A 2 16.09 -0.66 15.83
N SER A 3 15.22 0.33 16.01
CA SER A 3 13.81 0.19 15.67
C SER A 3 13.72 0.43 14.16
N GLU A 4 13.62 -0.69 13.44
CA GLU A 4 13.50 -0.76 12.00
C GLU A 4 12.36 0.13 11.50
N LEU A 5 12.77 1.14 10.74
CA LEU A 5 12.17 1.55 9.47
C LEU A 5 10.76 1.00 9.25
N ALA A 6 9.78 1.80 9.67
CA ALA A 6 8.45 1.84 9.09
C ALA A 6 8.58 2.21 7.61
N THR A 7 9.02 1.24 6.79
CA THR A 7 8.86 1.28 5.34
C THR A 7 7.36 1.27 5.11
N GLY A 8 6.81 2.47 4.97
CA GLY A 8 5.54 2.70 4.31
C GLY A 8 5.63 2.10 2.92
N ARG A 9 5.36 0.79 2.83
CA ARG A 9 5.03 0.14 1.58
C ARG A 9 3.74 0.81 1.16
N VAL A 10 3.86 1.82 0.31
CA VAL A 10 2.77 2.24 -0.56
C VAL A 10 2.39 0.95 -1.27
N ARG A 11 1.34 0.28 -0.77
CA ARG A 11 0.68 -0.79 -1.50
C ARG A 11 0.30 -0.13 -2.82
N SER A 12 1.10 -0.38 -3.85
CA SER A 12 0.70 -0.16 -5.22
C SER A 12 -0.58 -0.94 -5.33
N THR A 13 -1.70 -0.22 -5.28
CA THR A 13 -3.02 -0.79 -5.45
C THR A 13 -3.03 -1.31 -6.89
N GLY A 14 -2.62 -2.55 -7.08
CA GLY A 14 -3.13 -3.38 -8.15
C GLY A 14 -4.60 -3.58 -7.86
N GLY A 15 -5.40 -2.55 -8.16
CA GLY A 15 -6.85 -2.66 -8.17
C GLY A 15 -7.28 -3.65 -9.26
N PRO A 16 -8.60 -3.90 -9.39
CA PRO A 16 -9.16 -4.74 -10.45
C PRO A 16 -8.73 -4.32 -11.89
N ASP A 17 -8.14 -3.14 -12.06
CA ASP A 17 -7.65 -2.57 -13.33
C ASP A 17 -6.25 -3.09 -13.77
N GLY A 18 -5.60 -3.92 -12.95
CA GLY A 18 -4.24 -4.42 -13.23
C GLY A 18 -4.15 -5.23 -14.54
N HIS A 19 -5.17 -6.03 -14.85
CA HIS A 19 -5.23 -6.83 -16.08
C HIS A 19 -5.37 -5.94 -17.33
N LEU A 20 -6.27 -4.96 -17.29
CA LEU A 20 -6.49 -4.00 -18.38
C LEU A 20 -5.21 -3.17 -18.67
N THR A 21 -4.45 -2.85 -17.62
CA THR A 21 -3.17 -2.14 -17.77
C THR A 21 -2.15 -2.99 -18.55
N GLN A 22 -2.08 -4.30 -18.30
CA GLN A 22 -1.16 -5.17 -19.03
C GLN A 22 -1.54 -5.32 -20.51
N GLU A 23 -2.84 -5.39 -20.83
CA GLU A 23 -3.32 -5.43 -22.20
C GLU A 23 -2.97 -4.13 -22.96
N ILE A 24 -3.19 -2.98 -22.34
CA ILE A 24 -2.82 -1.67 -22.91
C ILE A 24 -1.32 -1.60 -23.16
N LEU A 25 -0.49 -2.04 -22.22
CA LEU A 25 0.97 -2.07 -22.39
C LEU A 25 1.39 -2.99 -23.54
N ALA A 26 0.73 -4.15 -23.71
CA ALA A 26 1.01 -5.05 -24.83
C ALA A 26 0.66 -4.40 -26.18
N ILE A 27 -0.42 -3.62 -26.26
CA ILE A 27 -0.80 -2.88 -27.47
C ILE A 27 0.20 -1.75 -27.75
N LEU A 28 0.58 -0.97 -26.73
CA LEU A 28 1.58 0.10 -26.87
C LEU A 28 2.93 -0.45 -27.32
N HIS A 29 3.35 -1.60 -26.80
CA HIS A 29 4.56 -2.29 -27.22
C HIS A 29 4.50 -2.70 -28.69
N LYS A 30 3.35 -3.16 -29.19
CA LYS A 30 3.14 -3.46 -30.62
C LYS A 30 3.18 -2.20 -31.50
N TRP A 31 2.87 -1.03 -30.94
CA TRP A 31 2.98 0.26 -31.63
C TRP A 31 4.39 0.87 -31.53
N GLY A 32 5.35 0.19 -30.90
CA GLY A 32 6.73 0.66 -30.73
C GLY A 32 6.93 1.65 -29.57
N ILE A 33 5.94 1.77 -28.69
CA ILE A 33 6.01 2.65 -27.51
C ILE A 33 6.49 1.81 -26.33
N HIS A 34 7.72 2.08 -25.90
CA HIS A 34 8.40 1.32 -24.85
C HIS A 34 8.78 2.18 -23.63
N THR A 35 8.60 3.51 -23.72
CA THR A 35 9.02 4.46 -22.69
C THR A 35 7.88 5.41 -22.30
N LEU A 36 7.94 5.92 -21.07
CA LEU A 36 6.99 6.94 -20.58
C LEU A 36 7.05 8.23 -21.41
N GLY A 37 8.23 8.63 -21.89
CA GLY A 37 8.39 9.80 -22.76
C GLY A 37 7.71 9.62 -24.11
N GLN A 38 7.79 8.43 -24.71
CA GLN A 38 7.07 8.13 -25.95
C GLN A 38 5.55 8.13 -25.76
N LEU A 39 5.06 7.58 -24.64
CA LEU A 39 3.64 7.64 -24.29
C LEU A 39 3.17 9.09 -24.07
N ALA A 40 3.97 9.90 -23.37
CA ALA A 40 3.65 11.29 -23.09
C ALA A 40 3.61 12.17 -24.34
N ALA A 41 4.36 11.80 -25.39
CA ALA A 41 4.38 12.50 -26.67
C ALA A 41 3.16 12.24 -27.57
N LEU A 42 2.31 11.27 -27.22
CA LEU A 42 1.09 10.98 -27.99
C LEU A 42 -0.02 11.99 -27.71
N ASP A 43 -0.90 12.18 -28.69
CA ASP A 43 -2.12 12.95 -28.51
C ASP A 43 -3.10 12.24 -27.57
N LYS A 44 -3.62 12.97 -26.59
CA LYS A 44 -4.51 12.45 -25.55
C LYS A 44 -5.85 11.97 -26.12
N GLU A 45 -6.38 12.66 -27.14
CA GLU A 45 -7.68 12.37 -27.72
C GLU A 45 -7.62 11.14 -28.62
N GLU A 46 -6.55 11.00 -29.41
CA GLU A 46 -6.29 9.79 -30.20
C GLU A 46 -6.10 8.57 -29.30
N LEU A 47 -5.38 8.73 -28.18
CA LEU A 47 -5.19 7.65 -27.22
C LEU A 47 -6.51 7.22 -26.58
N ARG A 48 -7.36 8.20 -26.20
CA ARG A 48 -8.70 7.94 -25.67
C ARG A 48 -9.58 7.19 -26.67
N ALA A 49 -9.60 7.63 -27.92
CA ALA A 49 -10.44 7.06 -28.97
C ALA A 49 -10.08 5.58 -29.25
N ARG A 50 -8.80 5.22 -29.14
CA ARG A 50 -8.31 3.89 -29.49
C ARG A 50 -8.27 2.90 -28.32
N LEU A 51 -7.97 3.37 -27.12
CA LEU A 51 -7.69 2.51 -25.95
C LEU A 51 -8.55 2.84 -24.73
N GLY A 52 -9.43 3.85 -24.82
CA GLY A 52 -10.38 4.19 -23.77
C GLY A 52 -9.76 4.96 -22.60
N ALA A 53 -10.53 5.02 -21.51
CA ALA A 53 -10.22 5.87 -20.35
C ALA A 53 -8.95 5.46 -19.60
N GLU A 54 -8.62 4.16 -19.52
CA GLU A 54 -7.43 3.74 -18.75
C GLU A 54 -6.12 4.08 -19.44
N ALA A 55 -6.09 4.14 -20.77
CA ALA A 55 -4.93 4.65 -21.49
C ALA A 55 -4.73 6.15 -21.22
N VAL A 56 -5.82 6.91 -21.10
CA VAL A 56 -5.76 8.33 -20.70
C VAL A 56 -5.20 8.47 -19.29
N ARG A 57 -5.61 7.63 -18.34
CA ARG A 57 -5.05 7.66 -16.97
C ARG A 57 -3.56 7.34 -16.96
N LEU A 58 -3.10 6.41 -17.81
CA LEU A 58 -1.68 6.11 -17.95
C LEU A 58 -0.91 7.30 -18.55
N TRP A 59 -1.49 7.98 -19.55
CA TRP A 59 -0.94 9.19 -20.15
C TRP A 59 -0.87 10.36 -19.15
N GLU A 60 -1.90 10.56 -18.33
CA GLU A 60 -1.93 11.58 -17.28
C GLU A 60 -0.85 11.32 -16.22
N ARG A 61 -0.63 10.05 -15.87
CA ARG A 61 0.49 9.65 -15.00
C ARG A 61 1.84 9.92 -15.65
N ALA A 62 2.00 9.60 -16.93
CA ALA A 62 3.25 9.85 -17.66
C ALA A 62 3.57 11.35 -17.82
N ASN A 63 2.55 12.19 -17.94
CA ASN A 63 2.69 13.66 -18.03
C ASN A 63 2.67 14.37 -16.66
N GLY A 64 2.61 13.64 -15.55
CA GLY A 64 2.54 14.24 -14.21
C GLY A 64 1.26 15.06 -13.95
N THR A 65 0.24 14.94 -14.80
CA THR A 65 -1.06 15.63 -14.64
C THR A 65 -2.08 14.77 -13.87
N ALA A 66 -1.70 13.55 -13.49
CA ALA A 66 -2.50 12.70 -12.64
C ALA A 66 -2.59 13.27 -11.22
N THR A 67 -3.70 13.95 -10.94
CA THR A 67 -4.03 14.41 -9.59
C THR A 67 -4.55 13.24 -8.76
N ARG A 68 -3.69 12.66 -7.93
CA ARG A 68 -4.10 11.72 -6.88
C ARG A 68 -4.22 12.46 -5.57
N LEU A 69 -5.45 12.65 -5.09
CA LEU A 69 -5.68 13.18 -3.75
C LEU A 69 -4.98 12.29 -2.72
N LEU A 70 -4.16 12.91 -1.87
CA LEU A 70 -3.60 12.25 -0.70
C LEU A 70 -4.77 11.86 0.20
N LYS A 71 -5.05 10.55 0.27
CA LYS A 71 -5.94 10.03 1.28
C LYS A 71 -5.13 10.00 2.57
N PHE A 72 -5.52 10.84 3.53
CA PHE A 72 -5.09 10.67 4.92
C PHE A 72 -5.64 9.32 5.38
N VAL A 73 -4.80 8.29 5.27
CA VAL A 73 -5.09 6.98 5.84
C VAL A 73 -4.66 7.07 7.29
N GLN A 74 -5.62 7.03 8.21
CA GLN A 74 -5.30 6.64 9.57
C GLN A 74 -4.96 5.14 9.51
N PRO A 75 -3.74 4.74 9.92
CA PRO A 75 -3.45 3.32 10.10
C PRO A 75 -4.51 2.70 11.01
N PRO A 76 -4.93 1.46 10.77
CA PRO A 76 -5.81 0.76 11.71
C PRO A 76 -5.18 0.81 13.11
N GLU A 77 -5.99 1.10 14.12
CA GLU A 77 -5.53 1.03 15.50
C GLU A 77 -5.10 -0.40 15.82
N ALA A 78 -3.81 -0.57 16.12
CA ALA A 78 -3.25 -1.83 16.55
C ALA A 78 -2.97 -1.74 18.05
N PHE A 79 -3.53 -2.67 18.81
CA PHE A 79 -3.33 -2.79 20.25
C PHE A 79 -2.43 -3.99 20.51
N GLU A 80 -1.20 -3.72 20.94
CA GLU A 80 -0.20 -4.73 21.23
C GLU A 80 0.48 -4.39 22.55
N GLU A 81 0.76 -5.42 23.35
CA GLU A 81 1.53 -5.35 24.59
C GLU A 81 2.60 -6.44 24.54
N SER A 82 3.84 -6.09 24.90
CA SER A 82 4.96 -7.02 24.90
C SER A 82 5.78 -6.85 26.18
N PHE A 83 6.40 -7.94 26.62
CA PHE A 83 7.27 -7.96 27.78
C PHE A 83 8.34 -9.02 27.57
N GLU A 84 9.58 -8.62 27.83
CA GLU A 84 10.75 -9.48 27.74
C GLU A 84 11.12 -9.92 29.16
N PHE A 85 11.21 -11.22 29.39
CA PHE A 85 11.62 -11.76 30.67
C PHE A 85 13.15 -11.81 30.71
N ASP A 86 13.75 -11.17 31.70
CA ASP A 86 15.21 -11.13 31.85
C ASP A 86 15.84 -12.51 32.12
N HIS A 87 15.03 -13.46 32.62
CA HIS A 87 15.46 -14.79 33.05
C HIS A 87 14.50 -15.85 32.50
N GLU A 88 14.96 -17.10 32.48
CA GLU A 88 14.10 -18.23 32.11
C GLU A 88 12.92 -18.36 33.08
N ILE A 89 11.76 -18.67 32.52
CA ILE A 89 10.54 -18.88 33.28
C ILE A 89 10.48 -20.34 33.70
N GLU A 90 10.76 -20.62 34.97
CA GLU A 90 10.72 -21.98 35.51
C GLU A 90 9.32 -22.44 35.92
N THR A 91 8.38 -21.50 36.13
CA THR A 91 7.02 -21.78 36.59
C THR A 91 5.96 -20.99 35.82
N VAL A 92 4.70 -21.41 35.86
CA VAL A 92 3.64 -20.82 35.02
C VAL A 92 3.10 -19.49 35.57
N GLU A 93 3.31 -19.21 36.86
CA GLU A 93 2.74 -18.07 37.58
C GLU A 93 3.21 -16.71 37.03
N PRO A 94 4.50 -16.45 36.74
CA PRO A 94 4.95 -15.20 36.13
C PRO A 94 4.34 -14.95 34.75
N LEU A 95 4.15 -16.02 33.96
CA LEU A 95 3.49 -15.92 32.65
C LEU A 95 2.02 -15.54 32.80
N LEU A 96 1.28 -16.21 33.69
CA LEU A 96 -0.13 -15.91 33.96
C LEU A 96 -0.32 -14.49 34.50
N PHE A 97 0.62 -14.02 35.32
CA PHE A 97 0.62 -12.65 35.83
C PHE A 97 0.73 -11.64 34.68
N MET A 98 1.72 -11.81 33.80
CA MET A 98 1.91 -10.89 32.66
C MET A 98 0.76 -10.95 31.66
N LEU A 99 0.23 -12.14 31.37
CA LEU A 99 -0.94 -12.30 30.50
C LEU A 99 -2.17 -11.59 31.07
N ARG A 100 -2.45 -11.75 32.36
CA ARG A 100 -3.57 -11.06 33.03
C ARG A 100 -3.42 -9.54 32.91
N ARG A 101 -2.23 -9.03 33.18
CA ARG A 101 -1.93 -7.60 33.06
C ARG A 101 -2.16 -7.08 31.64
N PHE A 102 -1.69 -7.80 30.62
CA PHE A 102 -1.90 -7.42 29.22
C PHE A 102 -3.38 -7.41 28.85
N LEU A 103 -4.13 -8.44 29.28
CA LEU A 103 -5.57 -8.48 29.04
C LEU A 103 -6.30 -7.31 29.70
N GLU A 104 -5.92 -6.92 30.92
CA GLU A 104 -6.49 -5.74 31.60
C GLU A 104 -6.18 -4.43 30.84
N GLN A 105 -4.92 -4.24 30.43
CA GLN A 105 -4.51 -3.05 29.65
C GLN A 105 -5.21 -2.97 28.29
N LEU A 106 -5.28 -4.10 27.58
CA LEU A 106 -5.93 -4.18 26.27
C LEU A 106 -7.45 -3.99 26.41
N ALA A 107 -8.10 -4.61 27.39
CA ALA A 107 -9.53 -4.45 27.62
C ALA A 107 -9.89 -2.98 27.90
N LEU A 108 -9.10 -2.28 28.72
CA LEU A 108 -9.30 -0.87 29.01
C LEU A 108 -9.19 -0.02 27.72
N ARG A 109 -8.14 -0.24 26.92
CA ARG A 109 -7.88 0.47 25.67
C ARG A 109 -8.93 0.18 24.58
N LEU A 110 -9.48 -1.04 24.55
CA LEU A 110 -10.55 -1.44 23.61
C LEU A 110 -11.93 -0.91 24.03
N SER A 111 -12.13 -0.61 25.31
CA SER A 111 -13.40 -0.07 25.83
C SER A 111 -13.51 1.45 25.83
N GLY A 112 -12.39 2.14 25.57
CA GLY A 112 -12.29 3.61 25.57
C GLY A 112 -12.48 4.27 24.22
#